data_AF-A0A7V3L2V1-F1
#
_entry.id   AF-A0A7V3L2V1-F1
#
_cell.length_a   1.000
_cell.length_b   1.000
_cell.length_c   1.000
_cell.angle_alpha   90.00
_cell.angle_beta   90.00
_cell.angle_gamma   90.00
#
_symmetry.space_group_name_H-M   'P 1'
#
loop_
_entity.id
_entity.type
_entity.pdbx_description
1 polymer ?
#
loop_
_entity_poly.entity_id
_entity_poly.type
_entity_poly.pdbx_seq_one_letter_code
_entity_poly.pdbx_strand_id
1 'polypeptide(L)'
;MRRFLVIALILASVALRAGDTTAVQKLLPETDAIKGFRIVSGSLVYGKGSDLAKIYDGGYELYIKHGVIDAARQMYQRDKDYLEVTMHTMKSEKAASDFLKYWQKENKVKATSKSSGTTFFLVTKPNVTVYFIKGKYFGTVSAFYSEERAKNDVAAFRDAISKRIPTR
;
A
#
# COMPACT_ATOMS: atom_id res chain seq x y z
N MET A 1 11.01 56.58 40.38
CA MET A 1 11.98 56.20 39.33
C MET A 1 12.21 54.69 39.37
N ARG A 2 12.36 54.06 38.19
CA ARG A 2 12.74 52.65 37.90
C ARG A 2 11.63 51.61 38.17
N ARG A 3 10.84 51.19 37.18
CA ARG A 3 11.11 50.33 35.99
C ARG A 3 11.50 48.89 36.34
N PHE A 4 11.03 47.97 35.48
CA PHE A 4 11.43 46.57 35.26
C PHE A 4 10.65 45.54 36.10
N LEU A 5 10.12 44.44 35.57
CA LEU A 5 10.11 43.89 34.22
C LEU A 5 8.99 42.83 34.18
N VAL A 6 8.19 42.87 33.12
CA VAL A 6 7.28 41.79 32.71
C VAL A 6 8.10 40.55 32.38
N ILE A 7 7.81 39.41 33.00
CA ILE A 7 8.17 38.09 32.45
C ILE A 7 6.93 37.21 32.52
N ALA A 8 6.06 37.38 31.50
CA ALA A 8 5.04 36.42 31.18
C ALA A 8 5.74 35.19 30.55
N LEU A 9 5.80 34.11 31.32
CA LEU A 9 6.36 32.83 30.92
C LEU A 9 5.37 32.16 29.94
N ILE A 10 5.50 32.49 28.64
CA ILE A 10 4.79 31.79 27.57
C ILE A 10 5.46 30.43 27.41
N LEU A 11 4.94 29.41 28.11
CA LEU A 11 5.20 28.01 27.81
C LEU A 11 4.63 27.70 26.43
N ALA A 12 5.49 27.80 25.42
CA ALA A 12 5.21 27.28 24.09
C ALA A 12 5.21 25.74 24.16
N SER A 13 4.02 25.17 24.37
CA SER A 13 3.76 23.74 24.16
C SER A 13 3.99 23.44 22.69
N VAL A 14 5.21 23.04 22.32
CA VAL A 14 5.49 22.43 21.02
C VAL A 14 4.80 21.07 21.04
N ALA A 15 3.53 21.04 20.64
CA ALA A 15 2.84 19.81 20.31
C ALA A 15 3.54 19.22 19.09
N LEU A 16 4.53 18.37 19.34
CA LEU A 16 5.15 17.53 18.35
C LEU A 16 4.02 16.67 17.77
N ARG A 17 3.49 17.05 16.61
CA ARG A 17 2.59 16.19 15.85
C ARG A 17 3.44 15.05 15.30
N ALA A 18 3.61 14.00 16.11
CA ALA A 18 3.89 12.68 15.60
C ALA A 18 2.78 12.39 14.59
N GLY A 19 3.11 12.45 13.30
CA GLY A 19 2.19 12.12 12.25
C GLY A 19 1.78 10.67 12.43
N ASP A 20 0.53 10.44 12.87
CA ASP A 20 0.01 9.10 13.06
C ASP A 20 0.08 8.34 11.73
N THR A 21 1.04 7.42 11.63
CA THR A 21 1.13 6.51 10.49
C THR A 21 -0.16 5.72 10.42
N THR A 22 -0.87 5.82 9.30
CA THR A 22 -2.19 5.20 9.16
C THR A 22 -2.09 3.67 9.18
N ALA A 23 -3.20 2.99 9.50
CA ALA A 23 -3.23 1.54 9.56
C ALA A 23 -2.80 0.89 8.23
N VAL A 24 -3.15 1.48 7.09
CA VAL A 24 -2.78 0.95 5.77
C VAL A 24 -1.30 1.13 5.44
N GLN A 25 -0.66 2.23 5.89
CA GLN A 25 0.77 2.43 5.72
C GLN A 25 1.59 1.38 6.48
N LYS A 26 1.13 0.97 7.67
CA LYS A 26 1.80 -0.07 8.49
C LYS A 26 1.79 -1.47 7.85
N LEU A 27 0.95 -1.69 6.83
CA LEU A 27 0.90 -2.96 6.09
C LEU A 27 2.01 -3.08 5.04
N LEU A 28 2.61 -1.97 4.63
CA LEU A 28 3.72 -1.97 3.69
C LEU A 28 4.94 -2.67 4.33
N PRO A 29 5.71 -3.47 3.57
CA PRO A 29 6.93 -4.07 4.08
C PRO A 29 7.95 -3.03 4.53
N GLU A 30 8.61 -3.29 5.65
CA GLU A 30 9.77 -2.48 6.07
C GLU A 30 11.00 -2.79 5.21
N THR A 31 12.03 -1.95 5.31
CA THR A 31 13.34 -2.23 4.73
C THR A 31 13.83 -3.61 5.14
N ASP A 32 14.44 -4.35 4.20
CA ASP A 32 14.99 -5.70 4.39
C ASP A 32 13.96 -6.79 4.79
N ALA A 33 12.65 -6.49 4.78
CA ALA A 33 11.61 -7.51 4.96
C ALA A 33 11.65 -8.60 3.87
N ILE A 34 12.19 -8.25 2.69
CA ILE A 34 12.50 -9.18 1.60
C ILE A 34 13.99 -9.01 1.27
N LYS A 35 14.75 -10.10 1.29
CA LYS A 35 16.21 -10.09 1.14
C LYS A 35 16.65 -9.33 -0.13
N GLY A 36 17.50 -8.32 0.07
CA GLY A 36 18.08 -7.51 -1.00
C GLY A 36 17.22 -6.34 -1.46
N PHE A 37 15.95 -6.23 -1.04
CA PHE A 37 15.12 -5.08 -1.35
C PHE A 37 15.23 -4.01 -0.28
N ARG A 38 15.45 -2.77 -0.72
CA ARG A 38 15.41 -1.57 0.11
C ARG A 38 14.29 -0.66 -0.33
N ILE A 39 13.73 0.09 0.61
CA ILE A 39 12.76 1.15 0.30
C ILE A 39 13.46 2.23 -0.54
N VAL A 40 12.83 2.66 -1.64
CA VAL A 40 13.28 3.83 -2.40
C VAL A 40 12.92 5.08 -1.59
N SER A 41 13.93 5.88 -1.23
CA SER A 41 13.74 7.08 -0.39
C SER A 41 12.71 8.04 -1.01
N GLY A 42 11.81 8.58 -0.19
CA GLY A 42 10.78 9.51 -0.62
C GLY A 42 9.66 8.92 -1.48
N SER A 43 9.63 7.60 -1.73
CA SER A 43 8.60 6.99 -2.60
C SER A 43 7.28 6.65 -1.90
N LEU A 44 7.17 6.91 -0.59
CA LEU A 44 5.94 6.69 0.15
C LEU A 44 4.89 7.74 -0.25
N VAL A 45 3.75 7.28 -0.75
CA VAL A 45 2.60 8.14 -1.03
C VAL A 45 1.39 7.59 -0.29
N TYR A 46 0.70 8.46 0.46
CA TYR A 46 -0.57 8.14 1.11
C TYR A 46 -1.68 9.05 0.57
N GLY A 47 -2.87 8.50 0.42
CA GLY A 47 -4.06 9.25 0.02
C GLY A 47 -5.34 8.68 0.66
N LYS A 48 -6.29 9.56 0.95
CA LYS A 48 -7.62 9.25 1.48
C LYS A 48 -8.68 10.12 0.81
N GLY A 49 -9.80 9.53 0.39
CA GLY A 49 -10.82 10.27 -0.37
C GLY A 49 -10.22 10.86 -1.65
N SER A 50 -10.38 12.16 -1.89
CA SER A 50 -9.84 12.84 -3.08
C SER A 50 -8.31 12.84 -3.15
N ASP A 51 -7.61 12.70 -2.01
CA ASP A 51 -6.14 12.61 -2.00
C ASP A 51 -5.62 11.31 -2.65
N LEU A 52 -6.49 10.34 -2.94
CA LEU A 52 -6.15 9.18 -3.75
C LEU A 52 -5.67 9.57 -5.17
N ALA A 53 -6.02 10.77 -5.66
CA ALA A 53 -5.49 11.31 -6.92
C ALA A 53 -3.95 11.41 -6.93
N LYS A 54 -3.30 11.53 -5.75
CA LYS A 54 -1.82 11.50 -5.63
C LYS A 54 -1.22 10.15 -6.00
N ILE A 55 -2.02 9.09 -5.93
CA ILE A 55 -1.61 7.72 -6.28
C ILE A 55 -2.10 7.38 -7.70
N TYR A 56 -3.33 7.76 -8.05
CA TYR A 56 -3.96 7.49 -9.34
C TYR A 56 -4.33 8.79 -10.05
N ASP A 57 -3.43 9.29 -10.88
CA ASP A 57 -3.67 10.48 -11.71
C ASP A 57 -4.84 10.21 -12.68
N GLY A 58 -6.00 10.84 -12.43
CA GLY A 58 -7.21 10.73 -13.26
C GLY A 58 -7.99 9.42 -13.16
N GLY A 59 -7.68 8.53 -12.20
CA GLY A 59 -8.36 7.23 -12.05
C GLY A 59 -8.96 6.97 -10.67
N TYR A 60 -8.79 7.89 -9.71
CA TYR A 60 -9.10 7.63 -8.31
C TYR A 60 -10.61 7.49 -8.02
N GLU A 61 -11.49 8.08 -8.83
CA GLU A 61 -12.94 7.94 -8.69
C GLU A 61 -13.39 6.49 -8.85
N LEU A 62 -12.73 5.71 -9.71
CA LEU A 62 -12.96 4.27 -9.85
C LEU A 62 -12.71 3.56 -8.51
N TYR A 63 -11.58 3.87 -7.87
CA TYR A 63 -11.20 3.27 -6.60
C TYR A 63 -12.21 3.63 -5.49
N ILE A 64 -12.62 4.89 -5.41
CA ILE A 64 -13.68 5.32 -4.47
C ILE A 64 -15.00 4.59 -4.75
N LYS A 65 -15.42 4.50 -6.01
CA LYS A 65 -16.65 3.80 -6.43
C LYS A 65 -16.64 2.32 -6.01
N HIS A 66 -15.47 1.67 -6.10
CA HIS A 66 -15.27 0.30 -5.63
C HIS A 66 -15.07 0.17 -4.11
N GLY A 67 -15.08 1.29 -3.38
CA GLY A 67 -15.12 1.32 -1.93
C GLY A 67 -13.75 1.42 -1.26
N VAL A 68 -12.73 1.93 -1.93
CA VAL A 68 -11.46 2.32 -1.30
C VAL A 68 -11.68 3.51 -0.39
N ILE A 69 -11.20 3.42 0.85
CA ILE A 69 -11.24 4.51 1.85
C ILE A 69 -9.93 5.30 1.79
N ASP A 70 -8.82 4.58 1.92
CA ASP A 70 -7.47 5.12 1.84
C ASP A 70 -6.52 4.10 1.19
N ALA A 71 -5.37 4.59 0.75
CA ALA A 71 -4.32 3.77 0.18
C ALA A 71 -2.93 4.31 0.50
N ALA A 72 -1.95 3.41 0.52
CA ALA A 72 -0.54 3.72 0.62
C ALA A 72 0.24 2.98 -0.46
N ARG A 73 1.13 3.69 -1.15
CA ARG A 73 2.01 3.19 -2.20
C ARG A 73 3.48 3.39 -1.80
N GLN A 74 4.32 2.40 -2.08
CA GLN A 74 5.75 2.45 -1.80
C GLN A 74 6.54 1.70 -2.88
N MET A 75 7.68 2.27 -3.29
CA MET A 75 8.64 1.61 -4.17
C MET A 75 9.76 0.93 -3.38
N TYR A 76 10.19 -0.22 -3.89
CA TYR A 76 11.31 -1.00 -3.41
C TYR A 76 12.27 -1.26 -4.57
N GLN A 77 13.57 -1.29 -4.26
CA GLN A 77 14.61 -1.56 -5.24
C GLN A 77 15.59 -2.63 -4.76
N ARG A 78 16.06 -3.44 -5.70
CA ARG A 78 17.23 -4.31 -5.55
C ARG A 78 18.09 -4.12 -6.79
N ASP A 79 19.28 -3.56 -6.62
CA ASP A 79 20.16 -3.12 -7.72
C ASP A 79 19.41 -2.19 -8.70
N LYS A 80 19.10 -2.68 -9.90
CA LYS A 80 18.35 -1.97 -10.95
C LYS A 80 16.88 -2.40 -11.07
N ASP A 81 16.47 -3.40 -10.30
CA ASP A 81 15.14 -4.00 -10.35
C ASP A 81 14.21 -3.26 -9.38
N TYR A 82 13.08 -2.75 -9.88
CA TYR A 82 12.09 -2.00 -9.10
C TYR A 82 10.78 -2.78 -8.92
N LEU A 83 10.16 -2.59 -7.76
CA LEU A 83 8.88 -3.17 -7.40
C LEU A 83 8.02 -2.15 -6.65
N GLU A 84 6.75 -2.03 -7.05
CA GLU A 84 5.76 -1.17 -6.40
C GLU A 84 4.80 -2.02 -5.58
N VAL A 85 4.55 -1.60 -4.34
CA VAL A 85 3.47 -2.14 -3.51
C VAL A 85 2.44 -1.04 -3.30
N THR A 86 1.17 -1.36 -3.55
CA THR A 86 0.06 -0.48 -3.17
C THR A 86 -0.95 -1.24 -2.32
N MET A 87 -1.22 -0.72 -1.13
CA MET A 87 -2.20 -1.26 -0.17
C MET A 87 -3.38 -0.32 -0.03
N HIS A 88 -4.57 -0.90 0.10
CA HIS A 88 -5.83 -0.16 0.20
C HIS A 88 -6.64 -0.69 1.38
N THR A 89 -7.22 0.23 2.15
CA THR A 89 -8.34 -0.13 3.04
C THR A 89 -9.63 -0.03 2.26
N MET A 90 -10.38 -1.13 2.22
CA MET A 90 -11.71 -1.17 1.62
C MET A 90 -12.79 -0.94 2.69
N LYS A 91 -13.95 -0.42 2.27
CA LYS A 91 -15.10 -0.21 3.16
C LYS A 91 -15.63 -1.48 3.81
N SER A 92 -15.38 -2.65 3.20
CA SER A 92 -15.74 -3.96 3.73
C SER A 92 -14.95 -5.07 3.05
N GLU A 93 -14.98 -6.28 3.62
CA GLU A 93 -14.41 -7.49 2.98
C GLU A 93 -15.11 -7.81 1.66
N LYS A 94 -16.43 -7.58 1.59
CA LYS A 94 -17.19 -7.71 0.34
C LYS A 94 -16.68 -6.75 -0.73
N ALA A 95 -16.42 -5.48 -0.37
CA ALA A 95 -15.86 -4.52 -1.31
C ALA A 95 -14.46 -4.93 -1.81
N ALA A 96 -13.60 -5.46 -0.92
CA ALA A 96 -12.31 -6.01 -1.32
C ALA A 96 -12.46 -7.17 -2.33
N SER A 97 -13.35 -8.12 -2.03
CA SER A 97 -13.65 -9.27 -2.90
C SER A 97 -14.20 -8.86 -4.25
N ASP A 98 -15.16 -7.93 -4.28
CA ASP A 98 -15.76 -7.44 -5.52
C ASP A 98 -14.73 -6.66 -6.36
N PHE A 99 -13.83 -5.91 -5.72
CA PHE A 99 -12.79 -5.17 -6.44
C PHE A 99 -11.68 -6.09 -6.99
N LEU A 100 -11.34 -7.17 -6.28
CA LEU A 100 -10.46 -8.21 -6.84
C LEU A 100 -11.08 -8.85 -8.09
N LYS A 101 -12.38 -9.15 -8.06
CA LYS A 101 -13.11 -9.69 -9.22
C LYS A 101 -13.17 -8.71 -10.39
N TYR A 102 -13.32 -7.42 -10.11
CA TYR A 102 -13.23 -6.38 -11.13
C TYR A 102 -11.88 -6.46 -11.85
N TRP A 103 -10.77 -6.38 -11.11
CA TRP A 103 -9.43 -6.46 -11.72
C TRP A 103 -9.15 -7.80 -12.40
N GLN A 104 -9.68 -8.90 -11.87
CA GLN A 104 -9.59 -10.21 -12.50
C GLN A 104 -10.24 -10.18 -13.90
N LYS A 105 -11.42 -9.58 -14.03
CA LYS A 105 -12.14 -9.42 -15.29
C LYS A 105 -11.38 -8.50 -16.25
N GLU A 106 -10.92 -7.35 -15.79
CA GLU A 106 -10.14 -6.39 -16.60
C GLU A 106 -8.86 -7.02 -17.16
N ASN A 107 -8.18 -7.84 -16.35
CA ASN A 107 -6.96 -8.54 -16.77
C ASN A 107 -7.24 -9.89 -17.48
N LYS A 108 -8.51 -10.24 -17.72
CA LYS A 108 -8.94 -11.49 -18.39
C LYS A 108 -8.37 -12.77 -17.75
N VAL A 109 -8.17 -12.76 -16.43
CA VAL A 109 -7.63 -13.91 -15.69
C VAL A 109 -8.77 -14.82 -15.24
N LYS A 110 -8.71 -16.11 -15.60
CA LYS A 110 -9.84 -17.04 -15.37
C LYS A 110 -10.00 -17.51 -13.93
N ALA A 111 -8.91 -17.60 -13.16
CA ALA A 111 -8.93 -18.21 -11.84
C ALA A 111 -8.13 -17.40 -10.80
N THR A 112 -8.58 -17.48 -9.55
CA THR A 112 -7.84 -17.01 -8.38
C THR A 112 -7.25 -18.20 -7.63
N SER A 113 -6.13 -17.98 -6.97
CA SER A 113 -5.54 -18.89 -6.00
C SER A 113 -5.86 -18.43 -4.57
N LYS A 114 -5.73 -19.34 -3.60
CA LYS A 114 -5.90 -19.05 -2.18
C LYS A 114 -4.75 -19.64 -1.37
N SER A 115 -4.23 -18.87 -0.40
CA SER A 115 -3.23 -19.32 0.56
C SER A 115 -3.30 -18.46 1.82
N SER A 116 -3.24 -19.07 3.01
CA SER A 116 -3.11 -18.36 4.30
C SER A 116 -4.13 -17.23 4.54
N GLY A 117 -5.39 -17.45 4.14
CA GLY A 117 -6.46 -16.46 4.24
C GLY A 117 -6.42 -15.34 3.18
N THR A 118 -5.47 -15.41 2.25
CA THR A 118 -5.31 -14.49 1.12
C THR A 118 -5.88 -15.11 -0.14
N THR A 119 -6.73 -14.38 -0.87
CA THR A 119 -7.17 -14.74 -2.23
C THR A 119 -6.44 -13.83 -3.22
N PHE A 120 -5.91 -14.38 -4.31
CA PHE A 120 -5.07 -13.61 -5.24
C PHE A 120 -5.10 -14.15 -6.67
N PHE A 121 -4.64 -13.36 -7.62
CA PHE A 121 -4.30 -13.81 -8.97
C PHE A 121 -3.06 -13.08 -9.49
N LEU A 122 -2.41 -13.66 -10.50
CA LEU A 122 -1.19 -13.15 -11.10
C LEU A 122 -1.43 -12.74 -12.55
N VAL A 123 -0.87 -11.59 -12.93
CA VAL A 123 -0.77 -11.11 -14.31
C VAL A 123 0.72 -11.05 -14.66
N THR A 124 1.10 -11.49 -15.86
CA THR A 124 2.53 -11.51 -16.28
C THR A 124 2.86 -10.50 -17.37
N LYS A 125 1.86 -9.80 -17.93
CA LYS A 125 2.04 -8.77 -18.96
C LYS A 125 1.14 -7.56 -18.69
N PRO A 126 1.60 -6.32 -18.95
CA PRO A 126 2.94 -5.96 -19.44
C PRO A 126 4.03 -6.15 -18.38
N ASN A 127 3.65 -6.15 -17.10
CA ASN A 127 4.53 -6.40 -15.95
C ASN A 127 3.99 -7.58 -15.14
N VAL A 128 4.84 -8.17 -14.30
CA VAL A 128 4.39 -9.19 -13.35
C VAL A 128 3.73 -8.50 -12.15
N THR A 129 2.43 -8.66 -12.02
CA THR A 129 1.63 -8.07 -10.94
C THR A 129 0.78 -9.12 -10.24
N VAL A 130 0.87 -9.20 -8.91
CA VAL A 130 -0.09 -9.96 -8.11
C VAL A 130 -1.11 -9.01 -7.50
N TYR A 131 -2.37 -9.36 -7.67
CA TYR A 131 -3.52 -8.71 -7.03
C TYR A 131 -4.00 -9.62 -5.93
N PHE A 132 -4.23 -9.10 -4.72
CA PHE A 132 -4.63 -9.94 -3.60
C PHE A 132 -5.55 -9.22 -2.62
N ILE A 133 -6.30 -10.02 -1.85
CA ILE A 133 -7.13 -9.56 -0.74
C ILE A 133 -6.93 -10.43 0.49
N LYS A 134 -7.04 -9.81 1.66
CA LYS A 134 -7.20 -10.48 2.95
C LYS A 134 -8.06 -9.60 3.88
N GLY A 135 -9.20 -10.12 4.31
CA GLY A 135 -10.22 -9.33 5.01
C GLY A 135 -10.65 -8.11 4.19
N LYS A 136 -10.61 -6.92 4.80
CA LYS A 136 -11.00 -5.66 4.15
C LYS A 136 -9.87 -4.98 3.37
N TYR A 137 -8.71 -5.62 3.21
CA TYR A 137 -7.58 -5.02 2.53
C TYR A 137 -7.42 -5.60 1.13
N PHE A 138 -7.17 -4.72 0.17
CA PHE A 138 -6.82 -5.05 -1.21
C PHE A 138 -5.42 -4.54 -1.50
N GLY A 139 -4.59 -5.37 -2.13
CA GLY A 139 -3.20 -5.06 -2.40
C GLY A 139 -2.79 -5.43 -3.81
N THR A 140 -1.83 -4.67 -4.33
CA THR A 140 -1.10 -4.96 -5.56
C THR A 140 0.39 -4.97 -5.29
N VAL A 141 1.11 -5.90 -5.94
CA VAL A 141 2.56 -5.87 -6.03
C VAL A 141 2.97 -6.03 -7.48
N SER A 142 3.61 -5.02 -8.04
CA SER A 142 4.02 -4.95 -9.45
C SER A 142 5.53 -4.88 -9.57
N ALA A 143 6.12 -5.80 -10.34
CA ALA A 143 7.55 -5.85 -10.62
C ALA A 143 7.85 -5.38 -12.05
N PHE A 144 8.80 -4.47 -12.20
CA PHE A 144 9.16 -3.83 -13.47
C PHE A 144 10.46 -4.40 -14.05
N TYR A 145 10.57 -5.72 -14.09
CA TYR A 145 11.74 -6.46 -14.58
C TYR A 145 11.35 -7.87 -15.06
N SER A 146 12.34 -8.65 -15.52
CA SER A 146 12.15 -9.95 -16.18
C SER A 146 11.24 -10.93 -15.39
N GLU A 147 10.36 -11.62 -16.12
CA GLU A 147 9.28 -12.47 -15.57
C GLU A 147 9.76 -13.57 -14.61
N GLU A 148 10.88 -14.23 -14.91
CA GLU A 148 11.34 -15.42 -14.16
C GLU A 148 11.59 -15.12 -12.68
N ARG A 149 12.30 -14.03 -12.37
CA ARG A 149 12.53 -13.60 -10.98
C ARG A 149 11.30 -12.88 -10.40
N ALA A 150 10.64 -12.06 -11.22
CA ALA A 150 9.56 -11.21 -10.78
C ALA A 150 8.40 -11.99 -10.14
N LYS A 151 8.06 -13.19 -10.65
CA LYS A 151 7.02 -14.06 -10.05
C LYS A 151 7.31 -14.42 -8.60
N ASN A 152 8.55 -14.77 -8.29
CA ASN A 152 8.96 -15.17 -6.95
C ASN A 152 8.99 -13.95 -6.01
N ASP A 153 9.52 -12.83 -6.49
CA ASP A 153 9.62 -11.61 -5.70
C ASP A 153 8.22 -11.03 -5.36
N VAL A 154 7.29 -10.94 -6.33
CA VAL A 154 5.93 -10.44 -6.03
C VAL A 154 5.17 -11.36 -5.06
N ALA A 155 5.40 -12.68 -5.12
CA ALA A 155 4.84 -13.63 -4.18
C ALA A 155 5.42 -13.44 -2.76
N ALA A 156 6.73 -13.26 -2.65
CA ALA A 156 7.40 -13.00 -1.36
C ALA A 156 6.88 -11.72 -0.70
N PHE A 157 6.71 -10.64 -1.48
CA PHE A 157 6.11 -9.39 -0.98
C PHE A 157 4.66 -9.58 -0.54
N ARG A 158 3.80 -10.23 -1.34
CA ARG A 158 2.43 -10.57 -0.96
C ARG A 158 2.38 -11.31 0.37
N ASP A 159 3.25 -12.29 0.57
CA ASP A 159 3.27 -13.12 1.77
C ASP A 159 3.77 -12.34 2.99
N ALA A 160 4.78 -11.49 2.83
CA ALA A 160 5.24 -10.57 3.87
C ALA A 160 4.13 -9.61 4.32
N ILE A 161 3.38 -9.04 3.37
CA ILE A 161 2.24 -8.15 3.65
C ILE A 161 1.11 -8.92 4.33
N SER A 162 0.78 -10.11 3.82
CA SER A 162 -0.34 -10.92 4.34
C SER A 162 -0.17 -11.29 5.82
N LYS A 163 1.08 -11.40 6.30
CA LYS A 163 1.39 -11.62 7.72
C LYS A 163 1.18 -10.39 8.60
N ARG A 164 1.24 -9.18 8.03
CA ARG A 164 1.00 -7.89 8.71
C ARG A 164 -0.48 -7.54 8.81
N ILE A 165 -1.34 -8.17 8.00
CA ILE A 165 -2.78 -7.92 8.01
C ILE A 165 -3.41 -8.61 9.24
N PRO A 166 -4.10 -7.87 10.12
CA PRO A 166 -4.77 -8.45 11.29
C PRO A 166 -5.80 -9.50 10.85
N THR A 167 -5.73 -10.68 11.47
CA THR A 167 -6.81 -11.67 11.41
C THR A 167 -7.92 -11.19 12.33
N ARG A 168 -9.14 -11.05 11.81
CA ARG A 168 -10.33 -10.85 12.63
C ARG A 168 -10.65 -12.11 13.41
#